data_AF-A0A8T7FFB3-F1
#
_entry.id   AF-A0A8T7FFB3-F1
#
_cell.length_a   1.000
_cell.length_b   1.000
_cell.length_c   1.000
_cell.angle_alpha   90.00
_cell.angle_beta   90.00
_cell.angle_gamma   90.00
#
_symmetry.space_group_name_H-M   'P 1'
#
loop_
_entity.id
_entity.type
_entity.pdbx_description
1 polymer ?
#
loop_
_entity_poly.entity_id
_entity_poly.type
_entity_poly.pdbx_seq_one_letter_code
_entity_poly.pdbx_strand_id
1 'polypeptide(L)'
;MDQSQWQSHIIKQKTGPDDPDLQATLQEALEQVAPEDVVAIADEMAERHARLFLGLQADSTSLASSFADVASAVAHTKANARTIINRFAQSDYAVFDQLLHDDAPASVRVAAFVEKQNALDTRLALELATGLLHNTFPTEHWLWTRWLWDPTVGTGILPLLAGSAHNLHAENFADGYVRVGAVTAMSVKFGEGTGLFVDELVNDEKRAPFANSAFLACAYSVYLYGTTSWRLSREFNGLLPTLPNMARRLLGLRKQVEKY
;
A
#
# COMPACT_ATOMS: atom_id res chain seq x y z
N MET A 1 17.79 -47.76 -34.65
CA MET A 1 17.56 -47.14 -33.33
C MET A 1 17.95 -45.69 -33.48
N ASP A 2 16.97 -44.79 -33.44
CA ASP A 2 17.21 -43.36 -33.41
C ASP A 2 16.41 -42.81 -32.23
N GLN A 3 17.12 -42.28 -31.23
CA GLN A 3 16.49 -41.78 -30.01
C GLN A 3 16.18 -40.31 -30.21
N SER A 4 14.92 -40.03 -30.51
CA SER A 4 14.35 -38.69 -30.57
C SER A 4 14.78 -37.85 -29.38
N GLN A 5 15.56 -36.80 -29.63
CA GLN A 5 15.83 -35.76 -28.65
C GLN A 5 14.54 -35.00 -28.35
N TRP A 6 13.81 -35.44 -27.32
CA TRP A 6 12.78 -34.64 -26.68
C TRP A 6 13.46 -33.50 -25.93
N GLN A 7 13.82 -32.43 -26.65
CA GLN A 7 14.20 -31.16 -26.04
C GLN A 7 12.99 -30.62 -25.29
N SER A 8 12.95 -30.97 -24.01
CA SER A 8 11.96 -30.46 -23.06
C SER A 8 12.22 -28.98 -22.87
N HIS A 9 11.60 -28.14 -23.70
CA HIS A 9 11.49 -26.71 -23.45
C HIS A 9 10.63 -26.49 -22.20
N ILE A 10 11.23 -26.72 -21.03
CA ILE A 10 10.76 -26.16 -19.78
C ILE A 10 10.93 -24.66 -19.92
N ILE A 11 9.87 -24.01 -20.39
CA ILE A 11 9.71 -22.57 -20.34
C ILE A 11 9.98 -22.18 -18.89
N LYS A 12 11.08 -21.45 -18.64
CA LYS A 12 11.34 -20.85 -17.34
C LYS A 12 10.21 -19.87 -17.08
N GLN A 13 9.24 -20.28 -16.27
CA GLN A 13 8.12 -19.45 -15.87
C GLN A 13 8.67 -18.36 -14.93
N LYS A 14 9.13 -17.25 -15.52
CA LYS A 14 9.60 -16.09 -14.78
C LYS A 14 8.38 -15.40 -14.13
N THR A 15 7.95 -15.90 -12.98
CA THR A 15 6.77 -15.37 -12.26
C THR A 15 7.16 -14.35 -11.18
N GLY A 16 8.29 -13.66 -11.37
CA GLY A 16 8.89 -12.72 -10.42
C GLY A 16 9.08 -11.32 -11.01
N PRO A 17 9.51 -10.34 -10.20
CA PRO A 17 9.64 -8.94 -10.62
C PRO A 17 10.67 -8.70 -11.73
N ASP A 18 11.66 -9.58 -11.90
CA ASP A 18 12.66 -9.49 -12.97
C ASP A 18 12.17 -10.08 -14.32
N ASP A 19 10.85 -10.18 -14.51
CA ASP A 19 10.21 -10.56 -15.76
C ASP A 19 9.66 -9.34 -16.52
N PRO A 20 10.26 -8.94 -17.66
CA PRO A 20 9.78 -7.78 -18.41
C PRO A 20 8.38 -7.99 -18.98
N ASP A 21 8.01 -9.22 -19.33
CA ASP A 21 6.69 -9.56 -19.90
C ASP A 21 5.57 -9.31 -18.88
N LEU A 22 5.85 -9.54 -17.59
CA LEU A 22 4.92 -9.25 -16.48
C LEU A 22 4.73 -7.74 -16.27
N GLN A 23 5.79 -6.93 -16.43
CA GLN A 23 5.69 -5.47 -16.32
C GLN A 23 4.90 -4.87 -17.49
N ALA A 24 5.16 -5.33 -18.72
CA ALA A 24 4.40 -4.92 -19.91
C ALA A 24 2.91 -5.30 -19.79
N THR A 25 2.61 -6.55 -19.39
CA THR A 25 1.23 -7.02 -19.16
C THR A 25 0.51 -6.18 -18.09
N LEU A 26 1.22 -5.77 -17.03
CA LEU A 26 0.66 -4.89 -16.00
C LEU A 26 0.37 -3.48 -16.54
N GLN A 27 1.22 -2.93 -17.41
CA GLN A 27 0.98 -1.64 -18.06
C GLN A 27 -0.26 -1.69 -18.96
N GLU A 28 -0.34 -2.66 -19.88
CA GLU A 28 -1.50 -2.88 -20.76
C GLU A 28 -2.81 -3.05 -19.97
N ALA A 29 -2.76 -3.76 -18.83
CA ALA A 29 -3.92 -3.94 -17.97
C ALA A 29 -4.29 -2.68 -17.16
N LEU A 30 -3.35 -1.76 -16.92
CA LEU A 30 -3.60 -0.47 -16.27
C LEU A 30 -4.23 0.55 -17.21
N GLU A 31 -3.98 0.47 -18.52
CA GLU A 31 -4.69 1.26 -19.54
C GLU A 31 -6.21 0.98 -19.57
N GLN A 32 -6.66 -0.12 -18.98
CA GLN A 32 -8.07 -0.49 -18.84
C GLN A 32 -8.71 0.00 -17.52
N VAL A 33 -7.95 0.66 -16.65
CA VAL A 33 -8.48 1.28 -15.42
C VAL A 33 -9.02 2.67 -15.76
N ALA A 34 -10.21 3.00 -15.24
CA ALA A 34 -10.79 4.33 -15.39
C ALA A 34 -9.99 5.35 -14.54
N PRO A 35 -9.47 6.46 -15.11
CA PRO A 35 -8.84 7.52 -14.31
C PRO A 35 -9.74 8.07 -13.20
N GLU A 36 -11.05 8.09 -13.43
CA GLU A 36 -12.09 8.50 -12.49
C GLU A 36 -12.10 7.65 -11.21
N ASP A 37 -11.76 6.36 -11.29
CA ASP A 37 -11.63 5.51 -10.10
C ASP A 37 -10.42 5.93 -9.25
N VAL A 38 -9.31 6.33 -9.87
CA VAL A 38 -8.11 6.81 -9.17
C VAL A 38 -8.39 8.17 -8.50
N VAL A 39 -9.08 9.08 -9.20
CA VAL A 39 -9.56 10.36 -8.67
C VAL A 39 -10.49 10.15 -7.48
N ALA A 40 -11.51 9.30 -7.60
CA ALA A 40 -12.46 9.03 -6.53
C ALA A 40 -11.80 8.38 -5.29
N ILE A 41 -10.78 7.54 -5.48
CA ILE A 41 -10.01 6.97 -4.36
C ILE A 41 -9.15 8.05 -3.69
N ALA A 42 -8.51 8.94 -4.45
CA ALA A 42 -7.74 10.06 -3.90
C ALA A 42 -8.63 11.04 -3.13
N ASP A 43 -9.84 11.33 -3.61
CA ASP A 43 -10.86 12.10 -2.89
C ASP A 43 -11.22 11.44 -1.55
N GLU A 44 -11.53 10.14 -1.54
CA GLU A 44 -11.85 9.39 -0.32
C GLU A 44 -10.68 9.38 0.70
N MET A 45 -9.42 9.37 0.22
CA MET A 45 -8.24 9.54 1.08
C MET A 45 -8.14 10.96 1.64
N ALA A 46 -8.36 11.99 0.82
CA ALA A 46 -8.32 13.39 1.23
C ALA A 46 -9.43 13.74 2.23
N GLU A 47 -10.67 13.28 2.00
CA GLU A 47 -11.78 13.38 2.94
C GLU A 47 -11.48 12.69 4.27
N ARG A 48 -10.86 11.50 4.23
CA ARG A 48 -10.43 10.79 5.44
C ARG A 48 -9.35 11.56 6.19
N HIS A 49 -8.35 12.09 5.49
CA HIS A 49 -7.30 12.92 6.08
C HIS A 49 -7.92 14.13 6.79
N ALA A 50 -8.71 14.93 6.07
CA ALA A 50 -9.36 16.12 6.61
C ALA A 50 -10.27 15.84 7.83
N ARG A 51 -10.92 14.67 7.88
CA ARG A 51 -11.84 14.28 8.96
C ARG A 51 -11.17 13.66 10.19
N LEU A 52 -10.04 12.96 10.02
CA LEU A 52 -9.51 12.05 11.05
C LEU A 52 -8.03 12.30 11.41
N PHE A 53 -7.25 12.89 10.51
CA PHE A 53 -5.79 13.03 10.67
C PHE A 53 -5.31 14.48 10.65
N LEU A 54 -5.99 15.37 9.93
CA LEU A 54 -5.67 16.79 9.89
C LEU A 54 -5.85 17.41 11.28
N GLY A 55 -4.75 17.87 11.87
CA GLY A 55 -4.72 18.42 13.22
C GLY A 55 -4.87 17.39 14.34
N LEU A 56 -4.71 16.09 14.06
CA LEU A 56 -4.77 15.01 15.04
C LEU A 56 -3.76 15.25 16.17
N GLN A 57 -4.26 15.66 17.34
CA GLN A 57 -3.42 15.81 18.53
C GLN A 57 -3.08 14.43 19.09
N ALA A 58 -1.80 14.19 19.35
CA ALA A 58 -1.31 12.94 19.92
C ALA A 58 -1.46 12.87 21.46
N ASP A 59 -2.19 13.81 22.06
CA ASP A 59 -2.57 13.71 23.46
C ASP A 59 -3.49 12.51 23.71
N SER A 60 -3.43 11.96 24.92
CA SER A 60 -4.12 10.73 25.29
C SER A 60 -5.65 10.83 25.25
N THR A 61 -6.23 12.03 25.32
CA THR A 61 -7.69 12.21 25.29
C THR A 61 -8.20 12.27 23.85
N SER A 62 -7.55 13.06 23.00
CA SER A 62 -7.79 13.14 21.55
C SER A 62 -7.63 11.77 20.90
N LEU A 63 -6.48 11.12 21.08
CA LEU A 63 -6.24 9.80 20.49
C LEU A 63 -7.19 8.74 21.05
N ALA A 64 -7.41 8.64 22.36
CA ALA A 64 -8.31 7.61 22.91
C ALA A 64 -9.73 7.68 22.32
N SER A 65 -10.24 8.89 22.08
CA SER A 65 -11.58 9.09 21.50
C SER A 65 -11.70 8.65 20.03
N SER A 66 -10.60 8.75 19.27
CA SER A 66 -10.55 8.53 17.81
C SER A 66 -9.82 7.24 17.40
N PHE A 67 -9.13 6.56 18.34
CA PHE A 67 -8.19 5.49 18.03
C PHE A 67 -8.80 4.30 17.28
N ALA A 68 -10.08 3.99 17.51
CA ALA A 68 -10.77 2.92 16.80
C ALA A 68 -10.94 3.22 15.29
N ASP A 69 -11.16 4.49 14.94
CA ASP A 69 -11.23 4.95 13.55
C ASP A 69 -9.83 5.04 12.95
N VAL A 70 -8.83 5.54 13.68
CA VAL A 70 -7.42 5.58 13.25
C VAL A 70 -6.89 4.17 12.96
N ALA A 71 -7.08 3.23 13.89
CA ALA A 71 -6.70 1.83 13.74
C ALA A 71 -7.44 1.13 12.58
N SER A 72 -8.68 1.56 12.27
CA SER A 72 -9.43 1.05 11.11
C SER A 72 -8.97 1.67 9.79
N ALA A 73 -8.49 2.91 9.79
CA ALA A 73 -8.00 3.61 8.62
C ALA A 73 -6.62 3.12 8.15
N VAL A 74 -5.74 2.73 9.09
CA VAL A 74 -4.38 2.23 8.78
C VAL A 74 -4.31 0.72 8.55
N ALA A 75 -5.37 -0.03 8.86
CA ALA A 75 -5.37 -1.50 8.77
C ALA A 75 -6.18 -2.03 7.58
N HIS A 76 -5.56 -2.94 6.80
CA HIS A 76 -6.21 -3.60 5.65
C HIS A 76 -7.37 -4.55 6.00
N THR A 77 -7.52 -4.91 7.28
CA THR A 77 -8.57 -5.83 7.74
C THR A 77 -9.14 -5.42 9.10
N LYS A 78 -10.42 -5.76 9.34
CA LYS A 78 -11.06 -5.59 10.65
C LYS A 78 -10.37 -6.37 11.77
N ALA A 79 -9.73 -7.49 11.45
CA ALA A 79 -8.95 -8.27 12.41
C ALA A 79 -7.69 -7.50 12.84
N ASN A 80 -6.92 -6.97 11.88
CA ASN A 80 -5.74 -6.15 12.14
C ASN A 80 -6.11 -4.89 12.95
N ALA A 81 -7.18 -4.18 12.57
CA ALA A 81 -7.71 -3.05 13.31
C ALA A 81 -8.06 -3.43 14.77
N ARG A 82 -8.75 -4.57 14.98
CA ARG A 82 -9.10 -5.05 16.31
C ARG A 82 -7.88 -5.42 17.15
N THR A 83 -6.85 -6.02 16.54
CA THR A 83 -5.57 -6.31 17.20
C THR A 83 -4.87 -5.03 17.66
N ILE A 84 -4.81 -4.00 16.81
CA ILE A 84 -4.28 -2.68 17.16
C ILE A 84 -5.08 -2.06 18.31
N ILE A 85 -6.42 -1.99 18.20
CA ILE A 85 -7.31 -1.43 19.23
C ILE A 85 -7.08 -2.12 20.58
N ASN A 86 -7.05 -3.46 20.60
CA ASN A 86 -6.84 -4.21 21.83
C ASN A 86 -5.44 -3.98 22.42
N ARG A 87 -4.40 -3.85 21.59
CA ARG A 87 -3.01 -3.63 22.02
C ARG A 87 -2.81 -2.29 22.75
N PHE A 88 -3.53 -1.25 22.35
CA PHE A 88 -3.40 0.11 22.87
C PHE A 88 -4.59 0.57 23.74
N ALA A 89 -5.53 -0.32 24.07
CA ALA A 89 -6.73 0.01 24.87
C ALA A 89 -6.46 0.59 26.28
N GLN A 90 -5.22 0.47 26.77
CA GLN A 90 -4.74 1.03 28.04
C GLN A 90 -3.42 1.81 27.85
N SER A 91 -3.14 2.30 26.63
CA SER A 91 -1.94 3.10 26.36
C SER A 91 -2.09 4.53 26.85
N ASP A 92 -0.97 5.14 27.20
CA ASP A 92 -0.80 6.60 27.36
C ASP A 92 -0.70 7.36 26.03
N TYR A 93 -0.66 6.65 24.90
CA TYR A 93 -0.44 7.14 23.53
C TYR A 93 0.88 7.89 23.26
N ALA A 94 1.78 8.04 24.24
CA ALA A 94 3.04 8.77 24.10
C ALA A 94 3.97 8.23 22.99
N VAL A 95 3.85 6.94 22.66
CA VAL A 95 4.60 6.32 21.55
C VAL A 95 4.14 6.79 20.16
N PHE A 96 2.91 7.28 20.02
CA PHE A 96 2.41 7.88 18.78
C PHE A 96 2.85 9.34 18.64
N ASP A 97 2.92 10.08 19.75
CA ASP A 97 3.49 11.43 19.76
C ASP A 97 4.97 11.41 19.33
N GLN A 98 5.78 10.51 19.90
CA GLN A 98 7.16 10.26 19.46
C GLN A 98 7.26 9.87 17.98
N LEU A 99 6.30 9.10 17.46
CA LEU A 99 6.30 8.74 16.05
C LEU A 99 6.02 9.95 15.14
N LEU A 100 5.05 10.79 15.51
CA LEU A 100 4.54 11.89 14.69
C LEU A 100 5.38 13.17 14.79
N HIS A 101 5.88 13.52 15.98
CA HIS A 101 6.39 14.86 16.30
C HIS A 101 7.84 14.93 16.82
N ASP A 102 8.52 13.80 17.02
CA ASP A 102 9.96 13.80 17.36
C ASP A 102 10.80 14.36 16.19
N ASP A 103 11.88 15.09 16.51
CA ASP A 103 12.81 15.74 15.57
C ASP A 103 13.68 14.73 14.79
N ALA A 104 13.74 13.48 15.24
CA ALA A 104 14.48 12.42 14.57
C ALA A 104 13.94 12.14 13.14
N PRO A 105 14.80 11.74 12.18
CA PRO A 105 14.36 11.40 10.82
C PRO A 105 13.23 10.35 10.82
N ALA A 106 12.25 10.50 9.93
CA ALA A 106 11.07 9.63 9.87
C ALA A 106 11.41 8.13 9.81
N SER A 107 12.48 7.74 9.11
CA SER A 107 13.01 6.37 9.09
C SER A 107 13.44 5.85 10.47
N VAL A 108 14.10 6.68 11.27
CA VAL A 108 14.52 6.36 12.64
C VAL A 108 13.30 6.25 13.56
N ARG A 109 12.33 7.18 13.45
CA ARG A 109 11.08 7.14 14.22
C ARG A 109 10.26 5.88 13.92
N VAL A 110 10.16 5.49 12.65
CA VAL A 110 9.51 4.22 12.22
C VAL A 110 10.22 3.01 12.81
N ALA A 111 11.54 2.91 12.70
CA ALA A 111 12.31 1.79 13.24
C ALA A 111 12.13 1.66 14.77
N ALA A 112 12.34 2.77 15.50
CA ALA A 112 12.19 2.81 16.95
C ALA A 112 10.75 2.51 17.42
N PHE A 113 9.73 2.93 16.65
CA PHE A 113 8.34 2.56 16.94
C PHE A 113 8.11 1.05 16.79
N VAL A 114 8.55 0.47 15.68
CA VAL A 114 8.37 -0.96 15.37
C VAL A 114 9.10 -1.84 16.40
N GLU A 115 10.32 -1.49 16.79
CA GLU A 115 11.09 -2.18 17.84
C GLU A 115 10.38 -2.16 19.20
N LYS A 116 9.75 -1.02 19.57
CA LYS A 116 8.94 -0.89 20.78
C LYS A 116 7.64 -1.73 20.73
N GLN A 117 7.17 -2.15 19.55
CA GLN A 117 5.93 -2.93 19.38
C GLN A 117 6.13 -4.45 19.33
N ASN A 118 7.00 -4.99 20.19
CA ASN A 118 7.30 -6.44 20.27
C ASN A 118 6.10 -7.39 20.49
N ALA A 119 4.95 -6.87 20.92
CA ALA A 119 3.70 -7.61 21.10
C ALA A 119 2.74 -7.57 19.89
N LEU A 120 3.13 -6.91 18.80
CA LEU A 120 2.44 -6.96 17.50
C LEU A 120 3.26 -7.79 16.49
N ASP A 121 2.57 -8.32 15.48
CA ASP A 121 3.24 -8.76 14.25
C ASP A 121 4.05 -7.58 13.68
N THR A 122 5.33 -7.81 13.35
CA THR A 122 6.24 -6.76 12.92
C THR A 122 5.74 -6.04 11.66
N ARG A 123 5.06 -6.76 10.74
CA ARG A 123 4.47 -6.15 9.54
C ARG A 123 3.27 -5.27 9.90
N LEU A 124 2.44 -5.70 10.85
CA LEU A 124 1.33 -4.89 11.38
C LEU A 124 1.81 -3.65 12.14
N ALA A 125 2.92 -3.74 12.89
CA ALA A 125 3.53 -2.58 13.55
C ALA A 125 4.08 -1.57 12.54
N LEU A 126 4.67 -2.04 11.43
CA LEU A 126 5.18 -1.20 10.33
C LEU A 126 4.04 -0.53 9.54
N GLU A 127 2.98 -1.29 9.24
CA GLU A 127 1.73 -0.77 8.63
C GLU A 127 1.05 0.28 9.53
N LEU A 128 1.03 0.07 10.84
CA LEU A 128 0.54 1.05 11.82
C LEU A 128 1.40 2.33 11.80
N ALA A 129 2.73 2.19 11.90
CA ALA A 129 3.64 3.34 11.98
C ALA A 129 3.58 4.21 10.73
N THR A 130 3.81 3.61 9.56
CA THR A 130 3.84 4.33 8.29
C THR A 130 2.44 4.74 7.83
N GLY A 131 1.40 3.98 8.22
CA GLY A 131 0.01 4.35 8.03
C GLY A 131 -0.38 5.63 8.78
N LEU A 132 0.00 5.78 10.06
CA LEU A 132 -0.22 7.03 10.79
C LEU A 132 0.54 8.18 10.14
N LEU A 133 1.83 7.99 9.85
CA LEU A 133 2.68 9.03 9.26
C LEU A 133 2.14 9.52 7.91
N HIS A 134 1.87 8.62 6.96
CA HIS A 134 1.36 8.98 5.64
C HIS A 134 -0.04 9.59 5.68
N ASN A 135 -0.94 9.12 6.56
CA ASN A 135 -2.28 9.73 6.62
C ASN A 135 -2.28 11.09 7.36
N THR A 136 -1.28 11.38 8.20
CA THR A 136 -1.16 12.66 8.91
C THR A 136 -0.38 13.70 8.10
N PHE A 137 0.74 13.31 7.50
CA PHE A 137 1.65 14.17 6.73
C PHE A 137 1.91 13.56 5.33
N PRO A 138 0.89 13.52 4.45
CA PRO A 138 0.94 12.74 3.19
C PRO A 138 1.97 13.24 2.18
N THR A 139 2.32 14.52 2.24
CA THR A 139 3.37 15.15 1.42
C THR A 139 4.80 14.85 1.89
N GLU A 140 4.96 14.41 3.14
CA GLU A 140 6.27 14.25 3.79
C GLU A 140 6.64 12.79 4.02
N HIS A 141 5.65 11.90 4.09
CA HIS A 141 5.82 10.55 4.60
C HIS A 141 5.19 9.50 3.67
N TRP A 142 5.98 8.48 3.36
CA TRP A 142 5.61 7.34 2.53
C TRP A 142 4.79 6.33 3.33
N LEU A 143 3.84 5.69 2.65
CA LEU A 143 3.14 4.50 3.13
C LEU A 143 4.04 3.27 2.93
N TRP A 144 4.14 2.38 3.92
CA TRP A 144 4.77 1.06 3.76
C TRP A 144 3.85 -0.04 4.28
N THR A 145 3.26 -0.77 3.35
CA THR A 145 2.36 -1.90 3.60
C THR A 145 2.88 -3.16 2.92
N ARG A 146 2.44 -4.34 3.36
CA ARG A 146 2.84 -5.62 2.74
C ARG A 146 2.44 -5.76 1.26
N TRP A 147 1.45 -4.99 0.80
CA TRP A 147 1.04 -4.98 -0.60
C TRP A 147 1.90 -4.05 -1.47
N LEU A 148 2.54 -3.03 -0.87
CA LEU A 148 3.60 -2.24 -1.50
C LEU A 148 4.91 -3.04 -1.55
N TRP A 149 5.36 -3.51 -0.38
CA TRP A 149 6.58 -4.31 -0.20
C TRP A 149 6.51 -5.11 1.10
N ASP A 150 6.52 -6.44 1.02
CA ASP A 150 6.75 -7.34 2.15
C ASP A 150 8.21 -7.84 2.13
N PRO A 151 9.11 -7.28 2.98
CA PRO A 151 10.53 -7.63 2.98
C PRO A 151 10.80 -9.07 3.42
N THR A 152 9.83 -9.77 4.00
CA THR A 152 10.01 -11.14 4.51
C THR A 152 9.79 -12.22 3.45
N VAL A 153 9.04 -11.90 2.40
CA VAL A 153 8.76 -12.82 1.26
C VAL A 153 9.18 -12.26 -0.08
N GLY A 154 9.60 -11.00 -0.16
CA GLY A 154 10.11 -10.38 -1.38
C GLY A 154 9.02 -10.02 -2.39
N THR A 155 7.79 -9.72 -1.94
CA THR A 155 6.64 -9.47 -2.82
C THR A 155 5.98 -8.11 -2.57
N GLY A 156 5.10 -7.70 -3.47
CA GLY A 156 4.42 -6.40 -3.47
C GLY A 156 4.35 -5.80 -4.87
N ILE A 157 3.74 -4.63 -5.03
CA ILE A 157 3.71 -3.92 -6.32
C ILE A 157 5.02 -3.20 -6.64
N LEU A 158 5.74 -2.69 -5.62
CA LEU A 158 6.96 -1.91 -5.84
C LEU A 158 8.09 -2.70 -6.54
N PRO A 159 8.38 -3.98 -6.21
CA PRO A 159 9.33 -4.78 -6.97
C PRO A 159 8.98 -4.93 -8.45
N LEU A 160 7.69 -5.07 -8.77
CA LEU A 160 7.20 -5.26 -10.14
C LEU A 160 7.39 -3.98 -10.97
N LEU A 161 7.04 -2.82 -10.39
CA LEU A 161 7.21 -1.53 -11.05
C LEU A 161 8.68 -1.12 -11.19
N ALA A 162 9.53 -1.53 -10.25
CA ALA A 162 10.98 -1.34 -10.32
C ALA A 162 11.71 -2.34 -11.23
N GLY A 163 11.01 -3.38 -11.72
CA GLY A 163 11.61 -4.51 -12.47
C GLY A 163 12.59 -5.36 -11.65
N SER A 164 12.66 -5.17 -10.33
CA SER A 164 13.46 -5.97 -9.40
C SER A 164 13.17 -5.63 -7.94
N ALA A 165 13.36 -6.61 -7.05
CA ALA A 165 13.33 -6.39 -5.60
C ALA A 165 14.64 -5.80 -5.04
N HIS A 166 15.74 -5.80 -5.80
CA HIS A 166 17.09 -5.49 -5.29
C HIS A 166 17.18 -4.15 -4.52
N ASN A 167 16.57 -3.10 -5.04
CA ASN A 167 16.63 -1.76 -4.43
C ASN A 167 15.84 -1.65 -3.11
N LEU A 168 14.86 -2.54 -2.89
CA LEU A 168 13.97 -2.54 -1.72
C LEU A 168 14.49 -3.36 -0.53
N HIS A 169 15.50 -4.21 -0.75
CA HIS A 169 16.14 -4.96 0.34
C HIS A 169 16.98 -4.04 1.23
N ALA A 170 16.86 -4.24 2.54
CA ALA A 170 17.54 -3.47 3.58
C ALA A 170 17.87 -4.37 4.78
N GLU A 171 18.89 -3.99 5.56
CA GLU A 171 19.28 -4.73 6.77
C GLU A 171 18.41 -4.37 7.99
N ASN A 172 17.75 -3.21 7.97
CA ASN A 172 16.94 -2.68 9.06
C ASN A 172 15.73 -1.87 8.53
N PHE A 173 14.79 -1.52 9.40
CA PHE A 173 13.57 -0.79 9.03
C PHE A 173 13.80 0.67 8.64
N ALA A 174 14.84 1.32 9.16
CA ALA A 174 15.11 2.72 8.80
C ALA A 174 15.57 2.83 7.35
N ASP A 175 16.56 2.03 6.94
CA ASP A 175 17.03 1.94 5.56
C ASP A 175 15.93 1.41 4.62
N GLY A 176 15.13 0.45 5.10
CA GLY A 176 13.98 -0.07 4.36
C GLY A 176 12.95 1.01 4.06
N TYR A 177 12.65 1.89 5.02
CA TYR A 177 11.69 2.98 4.83
C TYR A 177 12.19 4.00 3.79
N VAL A 178 13.48 4.35 3.83
CA VAL A 178 14.11 5.22 2.83
C VAL A 178 14.03 4.60 1.43
N ARG A 179 14.33 3.31 1.30
CA ARG A 179 14.28 2.58 0.02
C ARG A 179 12.87 2.45 -0.54
N VAL A 180 11.88 2.12 0.31
CA VAL A 180 10.46 2.11 -0.07
C VAL A 180 10.03 3.49 -0.55
N GLY A 181 10.43 4.56 0.15
CA GLY A 181 10.17 5.94 -0.28
C GLY A 181 10.77 6.27 -1.65
N ALA A 182 12.04 5.92 -1.88
CA ALA A 182 12.71 6.16 -3.16
C ALA A 182 12.04 5.42 -4.33
N VAL A 183 11.67 4.15 -4.15
CA VAL A 183 10.99 3.36 -5.19
C VAL A 183 9.54 3.80 -5.39
N THR A 184 8.87 4.24 -4.32
CA THR A 184 7.53 4.86 -4.39
C THR A 184 7.58 6.19 -5.15
N ALA A 185 8.61 7.02 -4.96
CA ALA A 185 8.79 8.23 -5.76
C ALA A 185 9.06 7.90 -7.24
N MET A 186 9.79 6.82 -7.54
CA MET A 186 10.02 6.36 -8.91
C MET A 186 8.75 5.83 -9.60
N SER A 187 7.78 5.26 -8.87
CA SER A 187 6.56 4.71 -9.47
C SER A 187 5.65 5.78 -10.10
N VAL A 188 5.79 7.04 -9.71
CA VAL A 188 5.06 8.17 -10.31
C VAL A 188 5.30 8.23 -11.82
N LYS A 189 6.55 8.09 -12.28
CA LYS A 189 6.90 8.09 -13.71
C LYS A 189 6.29 6.94 -14.50
N PHE A 190 6.12 5.79 -13.85
CA PHE A 190 5.41 4.67 -14.45
C PHE A 190 3.91 4.99 -14.56
N GLY A 191 3.31 5.56 -13.50
CA GLY A 191 1.92 6.00 -13.49
C GLY A 191 1.59 7.09 -14.52
N GLU A 192 2.47 8.09 -14.69
CA GLU A 192 2.40 9.09 -15.76
C GLU A 192 2.29 8.44 -17.15
N GLY A 193 3.04 7.35 -17.38
CA GLY A 193 3.01 6.56 -18.61
C GLY A 193 1.74 5.73 -18.85
N THR A 194 0.83 5.63 -17.87
CA THR A 194 -0.45 4.88 -18.01
C THR A 194 -1.65 5.77 -18.34
N GLY A 195 -1.50 7.11 -18.31
CA GLY A 195 -2.61 8.05 -18.45
C GLY A 195 -3.52 8.19 -17.22
N LEU A 196 -3.25 7.45 -16.12
CA LEU A 196 -4.03 7.53 -14.88
C LEU A 196 -3.70 8.76 -14.02
N PHE A 197 -2.56 9.42 -14.26
CA PHE A 197 -2.18 10.69 -13.62
C PHE A 197 -2.75 11.88 -14.40
N VAL A 198 -4.07 12.00 -14.41
CA VAL A 198 -4.79 13.11 -15.06
C VAL A 198 -4.62 14.45 -14.33
N ASP A 199 -4.77 15.56 -15.04
CA ASP A 199 -4.64 16.92 -14.49
C ASP A 199 -5.50 17.16 -13.24
N GLU A 200 -6.72 16.60 -13.21
CA GLU A 200 -7.67 16.71 -12.09
C GLU A 200 -7.22 15.98 -10.82
N LEU A 201 -6.26 15.05 -10.94
CA LEU A 201 -5.66 14.29 -9.84
C LEU A 201 -4.40 14.98 -9.32
N VAL A 202 -3.55 15.49 -10.21
CA VAL A 202 -2.21 15.99 -9.88
C VAL A 202 -2.15 17.49 -9.58
N ASN A 203 -3.07 18.29 -10.11
CA ASN A 203 -3.11 19.74 -9.90
C ASN A 203 -4.06 20.19 -8.78
N ASP A 204 -4.83 19.27 -8.18
CA ASP A 204 -5.65 19.55 -7.00
C ASP A 204 -4.84 19.33 -5.71
N GLU A 205 -4.71 20.39 -4.89
CA GLU A 205 -3.89 20.39 -3.67
C GLU A 205 -4.31 19.35 -2.62
N LYS A 206 -5.56 18.89 -2.63
CA LYS A 206 -6.07 17.88 -1.69
C LYS A 206 -5.82 16.46 -2.20
N ARG A 207 -5.90 16.25 -3.51
CA ARG A 207 -5.73 14.93 -4.15
C ARG A 207 -4.27 14.58 -4.43
N ALA A 208 -3.46 15.55 -4.84
CA ALA A 208 -2.06 15.34 -5.23
C ALA A 208 -1.23 14.58 -4.18
N PRO A 209 -1.35 14.81 -2.85
CA PRO A 209 -0.64 14.04 -1.82
C PRO A 209 -1.01 12.54 -1.78
N PHE A 210 -2.17 12.16 -2.32
CA PHE A 210 -2.69 10.79 -2.31
C PHE A 210 -2.69 10.11 -3.68
N ALA A 211 -2.41 10.85 -4.76
CA ALA A 211 -2.45 10.38 -6.15
C ALA A 211 -1.66 9.08 -6.38
N ASN A 212 -0.40 9.03 -5.92
CA ASN A 212 0.43 7.84 -6.08
C ASN A 212 -0.05 6.67 -5.20
N SER A 213 -0.57 6.93 -4.00
CA SER A 213 -1.16 5.90 -3.13
C SER A 213 -2.42 5.27 -3.75
N ALA A 214 -3.29 6.08 -4.35
CA ALA A 214 -4.45 5.63 -5.10
C ALA A 214 -4.05 4.81 -6.34
N PHE A 215 -3.12 5.31 -7.15
CA PHE A 215 -2.57 4.61 -8.31
C PHE A 215 -1.95 3.24 -7.93
N LEU A 216 -1.07 3.20 -6.93
CA LEU A 216 -0.39 1.98 -6.50
C LEU A 216 -1.38 0.92 -5.99
N ALA A 217 -2.45 1.33 -5.32
CA ALA A 217 -3.51 0.42 -4.89
C ALA A 217 -4.30 -0.16 -6.08
N CYS A 218 -4.54 0.63 -7.14
CA CYS A 218 -5.10 0.14 -8.40
C CYS A 218 -4.12 -0.81 -9.11
N ALA A 219 -2.84 -0.46 -9.22
CA ALA A 219 -1.80 -1.30 -9.83
C ALA A 219 -1.64 -2.66 -9.12
N TYR A 220 -1.60 -2.69 -7.78
CA TYR A 220 -1.60 -3.95 -7.04
C TYR A 220 -2.90 -4.74 -7.21
N SER A 221 -4.05 -4.05 -7.30
CA SER A 221 -5.33 -4.71 -7.56
C SER A 221 -5.34 -5.38 -8.94
N VAL A 222 -4.90 -4.68 -9.99
CA VAL A 222 -4.76 -5.24 -11.35
C VAL A 222 -3.81 -6.44 -11.36
N TYR A 223 -2.63 -6.33 -10.74
CA TYR A 223 -1.70 -7.45 -10.59
C TYR A 223 -2.32 -8.66 -9.87
N LEU A 224 -3.05 -8.42 -8.77
CA LEU A 224 -3.73 -9.48 -8.03
C LEU A 224 -4.82 -10.14 -8.87
N TYR A 225 -5.62 -9.38 -9.61
CA TYR A 225 -6.62 -9.94 -10.52
C TYR A 225 -5.99 -10.69 -11.69
N GLY A 226 -4.90 -10.20 -12.28
CA GLY A 226 -4.17 -10.91 -13.34
C GLY A 226 -3.62 -12.25 -12.85
N THR A 227 -2.96 -12.28 -11.69
CA THR A 227 -2.39 -13.51 -11.13
C THR A 227 -3.42 -14.50 -10.59
N THR A 228 -4.61 -14.03 -10.18
CA THR A 228 -5.66 -14.90 -9.60
C THR A 228 -6.74 -15.31 -10.59
N SER A 229 -7.23 -14.43 -11.47
CA SER A 229 -8.31 -14.74 -12.42
C SER A 229 -7.92 -15.81 -13.43
N TRP A 230 -6.63 -15.90 -13.78
CA TRP A 230 -6.05 -16.96 -14.62
C TRP A 230 -5.96 -18.32 -13.90
N ARG A 231 -6.19 -18.38 -12.59
CA ARG A 231 -6.06 -19.58 -11.74
C ARG A 231 -7.39 -20.01 -11.10
N LEU A 232 -8.47 -19.26 -11.31
CA LEU A 232 -9.73 -19.41 -10.58
C LEU A 232 -10.93 -19.61 -11.51
N SER A 233 -11.93 -20.37 -11.04
CA SER A 233 -13.16 -20.61 -11.79
C SER A 233 -14.01 -19.35 -11.90
N ARG A 234 -14.90 -19.30 -12.90
CA ARG A 234 -15.80 -18.15 -13.13
C ARG A 234 -16.68 -17.82 -11.91
N GLU A 235 -17.03 -18.83 -11.12
CA GLU A 235 -17.80 -18.68 -9.87
C GLU A 235 -16.96 -18.02 -8.77
N PHE A 236 -15.69 -18.37 -8.66
CA PHE A 236 -14.79 -17.81 -7.65
C PHE A 236 -14.35 -16.38 -8.01
N ASN A 237 -14.21 -16.06 -9.30
CA ASN A 237 -13.98 -14.69 -9.76
C ASN A 237 -15.13 -13.74 -9.36
N GLY A 238 -16.36 -14.25 -9.27
CA GLY A 238 -17.53 -13.52 -8.75
C GLY A 238 -17.50 -13.21 -7.25
N LEU A 239 -16.54 -13.77 -6.49
CA LEU A 239 -16.32 -13.46 -5.07
C LEU A 239 -15.28 -12.33 -4.87
N LEU A 240 -14.57 -11.91 -5.92
CA LEU A 240 -13.54 -10.88 -5.82
C LEU A 240 -14.18 -9.47 -5.85
N PRO A 241 -13.81 -8.53 -4.94
CA PRO A 241 -14.53 -7.26 -4.66
C PRO A 241 -14.91 -6.26 -5.77
N THR A 242 -14.48 -6.42 -7.03
CA THR A 242 -14.19 -5.41 -8.08
C THR A 242 -12.88 -4.64 -7.84
N LEU A 243 -12.21 -4.18 -8.92
CA LEU A 243 -10.91 -3.48 -8.86
C LEU A 243 -10.95 -2.22 -7.96
N PRO A 244 -11.90 -1.27 -8.13
CA PRO A 244 -11.88 -0.04 -7.36
C PRO A 244 -12.19 -0.26 -5.87
N ASN A 245 -12.98 -1.29 -5.56
CA ASN A 245 -13.29 -1.70 -4.20
C ASN A 245 -12.16 -2.53 -3.55
N MET A 246 -11.33 -3.23 -4.35
CA MET A 246 -10.10 -3.83 -3.86
C MET A 246 -9.08 -2.75 -3.49
N ALA A 247 -8.86 -1.77 -4.37
CA ALA A 247 -7.96 -0.64 -4.12
C ALA A 247 -8.35 0.13 -2.84
N ARG A 248 -9.64 0.47 -2.68
CA ARG A 248 -10.19 1.04 -1.44
C ARG A 248 -9.87 0.21 -0.20
N ARG A 249 -10.06 -1.11 -0.27
CA ARG A 249 -9.76 -2.02 0.86
C ARG A 249 -8.27 -2.06 1.22
N LEU A 250 -7.38 -2.03 0.23
CA LEU A 250 -5.93 -1.94 0.44
C LEU A 250 -5.51 -0.64 1.12
N LEU A 251 -6.25 0.44 0.91
CA LEU A 251 -6.01 1.75 1.50
C LEU A 251 -6.75 1.99 2.83
N GLY A 252 -7.54 1.03 3.33
CA GLY A 252 -8.34 1.19 4.55
C GLY A 252 -9.59 2.08 4.38
N LEU A 253 -10.08 2.22 3.15
CA LEU A 253 -11.30 2.95 2.79
C LEU A 253 -12.53 2.04 2.85
N ARG A 254 -13.72 2.64 2.81
CA ARG A 254 -15.00 1.90 2.85
C ARG A 254 -15.31 1.35 1.45
N LYS A 255 -15.89 0.14 1.39
CA LYS A 255 -16.43 -0.39 0.11
C LYS A 255 -17.58 0.51 -0.35
N GLN A 256 -17.57 0.95 -1.60
CA GLN A 256 -18.75 1.54 -2.22
C GLN A 256 -19.75 0.45 -2.64
N VAL A 257 -21.05 0.74 -2.47
CA VAL A 257 -22.12 -0.14 -2.96
C VAL A 257 -22.41 0.27 -4.40
N GLU A 258 -22.15 -0.64 -5.33
CA GLU A 258 -22.55 -0.47 -6.74
C GLU A 258 -24.07 -0.27 -6.82
N LYS A 259 -24.49 0.82 -7.47
CA LYS A 259 -25.86 0.99 -7.91
C LYS A 259 -25.98 0.32 -9.27
N TYR A 260 -26.62 -0.85 -9.29
CA TYR A 260 -27.08 -1.52 -10.51
C TYR A 260 -28.26 -0.77 -11.13
#